data_AF-A0A435D2E3-F1
#
_entry.id   AF-A0A435D2E3-F1
#
_cell.length_a   1.000
_cell.length_b   1.000
_cell.length_c   1.000
_cell.angle_alpha   90.00
_cell.angle_beta   90.00
_cell.angle_gamma   90.00
#
_symmetry.space_group_name_H-M   'P 1'
#
loop_
_entity.id
_entity.type
_entity.pdbx_description
1 polymer ?
#
loop_
_entity_poly.entity_id
_entity_poly.type
_entity_poly.pdbx_seq_one_letter_code
_entity_poly.pdbx_strand_id
1 'polypeptide(L)'
;MKTYLAEVLGTFLLVFIGTASVVTGGFGGALPLGQEGIGLAFGIGLIAAAYAIGPISGAHLNPAVTLGVFLAGRMPAKDVVPYWIAQIIGAIIASLALWIIVSGQAGGHTGGFGANGWDEAKWGMSSALLWELIGTFTFVT
;
A
#
# COMPACT_ATOMS: atom_id res chain seq x y z
N MET A 1 -8.25 -19.72 -5.86
CA MET A 1 -9.01 -18.58 -6.42
C MET A 1 -9.44 -17.58 -5.35
N LYS A 2 -10.14 -17.99 -4.28
CA LYS A 2 -10.57 -17.08 -3.20
C LYS A 2 -9.42 -16.31 -2.55
N THR A 3 -8.28 -16.97 -2.33
CA THR A 3 -7.05 -16.39 -1.78
C THR A 3 -6.48 -15.23 -2.59
N TYR A 4 -6.33 -15.41 -3.91
CA TYR A 4 -5.79 -14.35 -4.78
C TYR A 4 -6.76 -13.17 -4.91
N LEU A 5 -8.06 -13.44 -4.96
CA LEU A 5 -9.07 -12.38 -4.95
C LEU A 5 -9.05 -11.59 -3.63
N ALA A 6 -8.86 -12.27 -2.51
CA ALA A 6 -8.67 -11.64 -1.21
C ALA A 6 -7.45 -10.68 -1.24
N GLU A 7 -6.31 -11.12 -1.75
CA GLU A 7 -5.12 -10.27 -1.91
C GLU A 7 -5.35 -9.07 -2.85
N VAL A 8 -6.07 -9.25 -3.96
CA VAL A 8 -6.48 -8.14 -4.84
C VAL A 8 -7.29 -7.10 -4.06
N LEU A 9 -8.34 -7.54 -3.35
CA LEU A 9 -9.26 -6.64 -2.65
C LEU A 9 -8.61 -5.96 -1.44
N GLY A 10 -7.79 -6.69 -0.69
CA GLY A 10 -7.09 -6.11 0.45
C GLY A 10 -6.00 -5.12 0.02
N THR A 11 -5.25 -5.43 -1.04
CA THR A 11 -4.23 -4.50 -1.56
C THR A 11 -4.89 -3.28 -2.17
N PHE A 12 -6.03 -3.47 -2.86
CA PHE A 12 -6.88 -2.36 -3.31
C PHE A 12 -7.27 -1.46 -2.14
N LEU A 13 -7.81 -2.01 -1.04
CA LEU A 13 -8.25 -1.23 0.11
C LEU A 13 -7.09 -0.45 0.73
N LEU A 14 -5.95 -1.11 0.96
CA LEU A 14 -4.76 -0.51 1.55
C LEU A 14 -4.25 0.66 0.70
N VAL A 15 -4.04 0.44 -0.60
CA VAL A 15 -3.51 1.45 -1.51
C VAL A 15 -4.51 2.58 -1.70
N PHE A 16 -5.80 2.27 -1.86
CA PHE A 16 -6.84 3.28 -2.07
C PHE A 16 -6.97 4.21 -0.87
N ILE A 17 -7.12 3.68 0.35
CA ILE A 17 -7.28 4.50 1.55
C ILE A 17 -6.01 5.31 1.83
N GLY A 18 -4.84 4.65 1.78
CA GLY A 18 -3.56 5.29 2.07
C GLY A 18 -3.25 6.42 1.09
N THR A 19 -3.27 6.15 -0.22
CA THR A 19 -2.95 7.16 -1.23
C THR A 19 -4.02 8.24 -1.35
N ALA A 20 -5.31 7.92 -1.13
CA ALA A 20 -6.35 8.94 -1.07
C ALA A 20 -6.12 9.93 0.08
N SER A 21 -5.64 9.46 1.24
CA SER A 21 -5.29 10.35 2.37
C SER A 21 -4.17 11.34 2.02
N VAL A 22 -3.21 10.93 1.19
CA VAL A 22 -2.12 11.77 0.69
C VAL A 22 -2.63 12.77 -0.34
N VAL A 23 -3.36 12.29 -1.34
CA VAL A 23 -3.77 13.09 -2.51
C VAL A 23 -4.83 14.11 -2.15
N THR A 24 -5.80 13.73 -1.33
CA THR A 24 -6.84 14.66 -0.89
C THR A 24 -6.32 15.57 0.22
N GLY A 25 -5.39 15.08 1.05
CA GLY A 25 -4.92 15.81 2.22
C GLY A 25 -6.05 16.12 3.22
N GLY A 26 -7.17 15.39 3.17
CA GLY A 26 -8.44 15.75 3.80
C GLY A 26 -9.39 16.48 2.83
N PHE A 27 -10.64 16.73 3.21
CA PHE A 27 -11.59 17.44 2.33
C PHE A 27 -11.33 18.96 2.29
N GLY A 28 -10.24 19.37 1.64
CA GLY A 28 -9.87 20.78 1.42
C GLY A 28 -9.21 21.46 2.62
N GLY A 29 -8.72 22.69 2.40
CA GLY A 29 -7.86 23.45 3.32
C GLY A 29 -8.41 23.75 4.73
N ALA A 30 -9.63 23.32 5.06
CA ALA A 30 -10.19 23.40 6.41
C ALA A 30 -9.70 22.28 7.35
N LEU A 31 -9.28 21.12 6.81
CA LEU A 31 -8.78 19.98 7.58
C LEU A 31 -7.60 19.30 6.87
N PRO A 32 -6.42 19.95 6.78
CA PRO A 32 -5.23 19.30 6.25
C PRO A 32 -4.84 18.11 7.13
N LEU A 33 -4.73 16.92 6.54
CA LEU A 33 -4.14 15.76 7.21
C LEU A 33 -2.63 16.00 7.37
N GLY A 34 -2.18 16.02 8.63
CA GLY A 34 -0.75 15.95 8.95
C GLY A 34 -0.15 14.58 8.59
N GLN A 35 1.17 14.46 8.67
CA GLN A 35 1.89 13.19 8.42
C GLN A 35 1.37 12.06 9.33
N GLU A 36 0.97 12.41 10.54
CA GLU A 36 0.37 11.51 11.53
C GLU A 36 -0.98 10.97 11.05
N GLY A 37 -1.82 11.84 10.45
CA GLY A 37 -3.12 11.47 9.91
C GLY A 37 -3.00 10.53 8.71
N ILE A 38 -2.03 10.79 7.83
CA ILE A 38 -1.69 9.91 6.71
C ILE A 38 -1.21 8.55 7.24
N GLY A 39 -0.28 8.55 8.20
CA GLY A 39 0.20 7.32 8.84
C GLY A 39 -0.93 6.50 9.48
N LEU A 40 -1.85 7.16 10.18
CA LEU A 40 -3.03 6.53 10.76
C LEU A 40 -3.99 5.96 9.70
N ALA A 41 -4.21 6.66 8.59
CA ALA A 41 -5.04 6.17 7.49
C ALA A 41 -4.48 4.86 6.90
N PHE A 42 -3.16 4.81 6.65
CA PHE A 42 -2.49 3.58 6.22
C PHE A 42 -2.59 2.48 7.27
N GLY A 43 -2.34 2.79 8.55
CA GLY A 43 -2.39 1.80 9.64
C GLY A 43 -3.79 1.20 9.84
N ILE A 44 -4.83 2.04 9.90
CA ILE A 44 -6.21 1.59 10.05
C ILE A 44 -6.67 0.84 8.80
N GLY A 45 -6.32 1.32 7.60
CA GLY A 45 -6.63 0.63 6.35
C GLY A 45 -5.99 -0.77 6.28
N LEU A 46 -4.73 -0.89 6.71
CA LEU A 46 -4.03 -2.17 6.81
C LEU A 46 -4.71 -3.12 7.81
N ILE A 47 -5.04 -2.65 9.01
CA ILE A 47 -5.74 -3.45 10.03
C ILE A 47 -7.09 -3.92 9.49
N ALA A 48 -7.88 -3.02 8.90
CA ALA A 48 -9.18 -3.37 8.34
C ALA A 48 -9.08 -4.44 7.24
N ALA A 49 -8.12 -4.28 6.32
CA ALA A 49 -7.85 -5.29 5.29
C ALA A 49 -7.44 -6.63 5.92
N ALA A 50 -6.50 -6.60 6.89
CA ALA A 50 -5.99 -7.80 7.55
C ALA A 50 -7.08 -8.58 8.30
N TYR A 51 -7.96 -7.89 9.03
CA TYR A 51 -9.10 -8.54 9.69
C TYR A 51 -10.11 -9.12 8.69
N ALA A 52 -10.34 -8.43 7.58
CA ALA A 52 -11.31 -8.87 6.58
C ALA A 52 -10.84 -10.11 5.80
N ILE A 53 -9.56 -10.18 5.42
CA ILE A 53 -9.05 -11.23 4.52
C ILE A 53 -8.03 -12.18 5.15
N GLY A 54 -7.54 -11.89 6.36
CA GLY A 54 -6.55 -12.70 7.06
C GLY A 54 -6.90 -14.19 7.13
N PRO A 55 -8.13 -14.57 7.50
CA PRO A 55 -8.55 -15.98 7.50
C PRO A 55 -8.57 -16.67 6.13
N ILE A 56 -8.46 -15.90 5.03
CA ILE A 56 -8.58 -16.39 3.65
C ILE A 56 -7.20 -16.49 2.97
N SER A 57 -6.35 -15.48 3.13
CA SER A 57 -5.04 -15.39 2.45
C SER A 57 -3.85 -15.16 3.37
N GLY A 58 -4.07 -15.01 4.68
CA GLY A 58 -3.03 -14.52 5.59
C GLY A 58 -2.78 -13.01 5.48
N ALA A 59 -3.51 -12.31 4.59
CA ALA A 59 -3.40 -10.86 4.37
C ALA A 59 -1.97 -10.38 4.16
N HIS A 60 -1.30 -10.90 3.13
CA HIS A 60 0.07 -10.48 2.84
C HIS A 60 0.10 -9.04 2.33
N LEU A 61 -0.80 -8.69 1.40
CA LEU A 61 -1.07 -7.35 0.87
C LEU A 61 0.14 -6.63 0.24
N ASN A 62 1.30 -7.30 0.20
CA ASN A 62 2.59 -6.72 -0.10
C ASN A 62 3.54 -7.82 -0.62
N PRO A 63 4.20 -7.61 -1.76
CA PRO A 63 5.16 -8.56 -2.30
C PRO A 63 6.33 -8.91 -1.36
N ALA A 64 6.85 -7.93 -0.61
CA ALA A 64 7.94 -8.14 0.33
C ALA A 64 7.50 -8.97 1.54
N VAL A 65 6.27 -8.78 2.02
CA VAL A 65 5.68 -9.62 3.07
C VAL A 65 5.51 -11.05 2.55
N THR A 66 4.97 -11.22 1.33
CA THR A 66 4.88 -12.55 0.69
C THR A 66 6.23 -13.24 0.59
N LEU A 67 7.28 -12.49 0.20
CA LEU A 67 8.64 -13.01 0.16
C LEU A 67 9.12 -13.44 1.55
N GLY A 68 8.89 -12.61 2.57
CA GLY A 68 9.22 -12.91 3.96
C GLY A 68 8.56 -14.19 4.47
N VAL A 69 7.25 -14.36 4.24
CA VAL A 69 6.50 -15.57 4.61
C VAL A 69 7.03 -16.80 3.87
N PHE A 70 7.40 -16.66 2.59
CA PHE A 70 8.03 -17.73 1.81
C PHE A 70 9.40 -18.13 2.38
N LEU A 71 10.28 -17.15 2.65
CA LEU A 71 11.60 -17.39 3.23
C LEU A 71 11.53 -18.00 4.63
N ALA A 72 10.47 -17.69 5.40
CA ALA A 72 10.19 -18.31 6.68
C ALA A 72 9.64 -19.75 6.58
N GLY A 73 9.49 -20.30 5.37
CA GLY A 73 8.98 -21.67 5.13
C GLY A 73 7.47 -21.81 5.37
N ARG A 74 6.72 -20.69 5.42
CA ARG A 74 5.28 -20.65 5.74
C ARG A 74 4.38 -20.59 4.50
N MET A 75 4.95 -20.60 3.30
CA MET A 75 4.22 -20.60 2.02
C MET A 75 4.96 -21.46 0.99
N PRO A 76 4.27 -22.23 0.13
CA PRO A 76 4.91 -22.95 -0.96
C PRO A 76 5.35 -22.00 -2.09
N ALA A 77 6.50 -22.28 -2.71
CA ALA A 77 7.11 -21.42 -3.76
C ALA A 77 6.16 -21.12 -4.93
N LYS A 78 5.29 -22.07 -5.30
CA LYS A 78 4.34 -21.94 -6.42
C LYS A 78 3.30 -20.83 -6.22
N ASP A 79 3.04 -20.41 -4.97
CA ASP A 79 2.02 -19.41 -4.66
C ASP A 79 2.59 -17.98 -4.61
N VAL A 80 3.92 -17.82 -4.53
CA VAL A 80 4.58 -16.51 -4.39
C VAL A 80 4.26 -15.57 -5.56
N VAL A 81 4.49 -16.02 -6.80
CA VAL A 81 4.25 -15.21 -8.01
C VAL A 81 2.76 -14.89 -8.19
N PRO A 82 1.82 -15.84 -8.05
CA PRO A 82 0.39 -15.54 -8.03
C PRO A 82 -0.04 -14.48 -7.00
N TYR A 83 0.53 -14.51 -5.79
CA TYR A 83 0.28 -13.47 -4.77
C TYR A 83 0.77 -12.11 -5.23
N TRP A 84 2.00 -12.02 -5.76
CA TRP A 84 2.55 -10.76 -6.28
C TRP A 84 1.69 -10.18 -7.41
N ILE A 85 1.25 -11.01 -8.35
CA ILE A 85 0.38 -10.58 -9.45
C ILE A 85 -0.95 -10.05 -8.89
N ALA A 86 -1.57 -10.76 -7.94
CA ALA A 86 -2.81 -10.32 -7.29
C ALA A 86 -2.65 -8.97 -6.59
N GLN A 87 -1.58 -8.80 -5.82
CA GLN A 87 -1.28 -7.56 -5.09
C GLN A 87 -1.05 -6.39 -6.06
N ILE A 88 -0.26 -6.59 -7.12
CA ILE A 88 0.00 -5.58 -8.14
C ILE A 88 -1.29 -5.18 -8.87
N ILE A 89 -2.15 -6.13 -9.22
CA ILE A 89 -3.45 -5.85 -9.84
C ILE A 89 -4.31 -5.01 -8.89
N GLY A 90 -4.41 -5.39 -7.61
CA GLY A 90 -5.15 -4.63 -6.61
C GLY A 90 -4.67 -3.19 -6.47
N ALA A 91 -3.34 -2.99 -6.41
CA ALA A 91 -2.72 -1.67 -6.33
C ALA A 91 -3.00 -0.82 -7.58
N ILE A 92 -2.90 -1.40 -8.79
CA ILE A 92 -3.20 -0.70 -10.04
C ILE A 92 -4.67 -0.26 -10.07
N ILE A 93 -5.60 -1.14 -9.72
CA ILE A 93 -7.03 -0.83 -9.70
C ILE A 93 -7.33 0.29 -8.69
N ALA A 94 -6.69 0.28 -7.52
CA ALA A 94 -6.85 1.34 -6.51
C ALA A 94 -6.36 2.69 -7.03
N SER A 95 -5.17 2.74 -7.62
CA SER A 95 -4.60 3.97 -8.18
C SER A 95 -5.44 4.49 -9.35
N LEU A 96 -5.98 3.61 -10.21
CA LEU A 96 -6.90 4.01 -11.28
C LEU A 96 -8.21 4.58 -10.73
N ALA A 97 -8.80 3.93 -9.71
CA ALA A 97 -10.01 4.44 -9.08
C ALA A 97 -9.78 5.82 -8.45
N LEU A 98 -8.66 6.00 -7.75
CA LEU A 98 -8.29 7.30 -7.18
C LEU A 98 -8.08 8.35 -8.27
N TRP A 99 -7.36 8.01 -9.35
CA TRP A 99 -7.16 8.90 -10.50
C TRP A 99 -8.48 9.37 -11.10
N ILE A 100 -9.45 8.47 -11.30
CA ILE A 100 -10.79 8.83 -11.79
C ILE A 100 -11.48 9.83 -10.84
N ILE A 101 -11.43 9.58 -9.53
CA ILE A 101 -12.07 10.44 -8.51
C ILE A 101 -11.45 11.85 -8.54
N VAL A 102 -10.12 11.96 -8.50
CA VAL A 102 -9.45 13.27 -8.41
C VAL A 102 -9.44 14.01 -9.75
N SER A 103 -9.60 13.31 -10.86
CA SER A 103 -9.83 13.94 -12.17
C SER A 103 -11.15 14.72 -12.22
N GLY A 104 -12.10 14.41 -11.34
CA GLY A 104 -13.34 15.17 -11.16
C GLY A 104 -13.18 16.43 -10.29
N GLN A 105 -12.00 16.69 -9.72
CA GLN A 105 -11.77 17.84 -8.86
C GLN A 105 -11.82 19.15 -9.67
N ALA A 106 -12.55 20.15 -9.15
CA ALA A 106 -12.55 21.49 -9.73
C ALA A 106 -11.14 22.09 -9.69
N GLY A 107 -10.59 22.43 -10.87
CA GLY A 107 -9.20 22.88 -11.03
C GLY A 107 -8.20 21.77 -11.37
N GLY A 108 -8.63 20.50 -11.39
CA GLY A 108 -7.80 19.34 -11.72
C GLY A 108 -6.80 18.96 -10.61
N HIS A 109 -6.20 17.78 -10.76
CA HIS A 109 -5.11 17.30 -9.90
C HIS A 109 -3.80 17.24 -10.69
N THR A 110 -2.74 17.86 -10.17
CA THR A 110 -1.42 17.94 -10.80
C THR A 110 -0.30 17.31 -9.98
N GLY A 111 -0.61 16.79 -8.79
CA GLY A 111 0.36 16.18 -7.87
C GLY A 111 0.60 14.69 -8.11
N GLY A 112 1.55 14.11 -7.38
CA GLY A 112 1.77 12.67 -7.34
C GLY A 112 0.63 11.92 -6.63
N PHE A 113 0.54 10.61 -6.86
CA PHE A 113 -0.47 9.72 -6.26
C PHE A 113 0.03 9.01 -4.99
N GLY A 114 0.89 9.66 -4.22
CA GLY A 114 1.47 9.09 -3.00
C GLY A 114 2.54 8.00 -3.24
N ALA A 115 3.17 7.99 -4.41
CA ALA A 115 4.37 7.19 -4.63
C ALA A 115 5.51 7.72 -3.76
N ASN A 116 6.17 6.85 -3.02
CA ASN A 116 7.27 7.22 -2.14
C ASN A 116 8.52 7.58 -2.94
N GLY A 117 9.32 8.48 -2.37
CA GLY A 117 10.63 8.88 -2.87
C GLY A 117 11.42 9.55 -1.74
N TRP A 118 12.67 9.89 -2.01
CA TRP A 118 13.50 10.66 -1.08
C TRP A 118 14.09 11.88 -1.78
N ASP A 119 14.50 12.86 -0.97
CA ASP A 119 15.20 14.04 -1.46
C ASP A 119 16.69 13.69 -1.69
N GLU A 120 17.04 13.44 -2.96
CA GLU A 120 18.40 13.08 -3.39
C GLU A 120 19.45 14.15 -3.05
N ALA A 121 19.04 15.41 -2.86
CA ALA A 121 19.95 16.48 -2.44
C ALA A 121 20.28 16.40 -0.94
N LYS A 122 19.48 15.69 -0.14
CA LYS A 122 19.65 15.54 1.31
C LYS A 122 20.15 14.16 1.72
N TRP A 123 19.74 13.11 1.01
CA TRP A 123 20.02 11.73 1.39
C TRP A 123 20.56 10.92 0.22
N GLY A 124 21.63 10.17 0.49
CA GLY A 124 22.18 9.23 -0.48
C GLY A 124 21.33 7.97 -0.62
N MET A 125 21.41 7.30 -1.78
CA MET A 125 20.72 6.05 -2.09
C MET A 125 20.91 4.97 -1.01
N SER A 126 22.11 4.85 -0.44
CA SER A 126 22.38 3.85 0.61
C SER A 126 21.55 4.07 1.88
N SER A 127 21.28 5.32 2.25
CA SER A 127 20.44 5.66 3.39
C SER A 127 18.96 5.35 3.12
N ALA A 128 18.49 5.68 1.91
CA ALA A 128 17.13 5.35 1.48
C ALA A 128 16.91 3.82 1.45
N LEU A 129 17.87 3.06 0.89
CA LEU A 129 17.81 1.59 0.87
C LEU A 129 17.79 0.99 2.27
N LEU A 130 18.62 1.50 3.19
CA LEU A 130 18.64 1.01 4.56
C LEU A 130 17.31 1.28 5.27
N TRP A 131 16.73 2.46 5.06
CA TRP A 131 15.41 2.80 5.61
C TRP A 131 14.32 1.86 5.10
N GLU A 132 14.25 1.64 3.79
CA GLU A 132 13.27 0.73 3.17
C GLU A 132 13.43 -0.71 3.66
N LEU A 133 14.68 -1.19 3.82
CA LEU A 133 14.94 -2.51 4.40
C LEU A 133 14.40 -2.60 5.83
N ILE A 134 14.81 -1.70 6.73
CA ILE A 134 14.37 -1.73 8.13
C ILE A 134 12.84 -1.62 8.23
N GLY A 135 12.24 -0.67 7.52
CA GLY A 135 10.80 -0.47 7.50
C GLY A 135 10.04 -1.71 7.02
N THR A 136 10.49 -2.31 5.92
CA THR A 136 9.86 -3.50 5.33
C THR A 136 9.91 -4.71 6.27
N PHE A 137 11.05 -4.93 6.94
CA PHE A 137 11.22 -6.09 7.84
C PHE A 137 10.32 -6.02 9.08
N THR A 138 9.85 -4.83 9.46
CA THR A 138 8.87 -4.67 10.57
C THR A 138 7.56 -5.40 10.27
N PHE A 139 7.22 -5.65 9.00
CA PHE A 139 6.02 -6.38 8.59
C PHE A 139 6.22 -7.89 8.45
N VAL A 140 7.44 -8.41 8.67
CA VAL A 140 7.84 -9.80 8.34
C VAL A 140 8.07 -10.68 9.58
N THR A 141 7.94 -10.14 10.79
CA THR A 141 8.06 -10.88 12.07
C THR A 141 6.77 -11.61 12.44
#